data_AF-A0A957ACU9-F1
#
_entry.id   AF-A0A957ACU9-F1
#
_cell.length_a   1.000
_cell.length_b   1.000
_cell.length_c   1.000
_cell.angle_alpha   90.00
_cell.angle_beta   90.00
_cell.angle_gamma   90.00
#
_symmetry.space_group_name_H-M   'P 1'
#
loop_
_entity.id
_entity.type
_entity.pdbx_description
1 polymer ?
#
loop_
_entity_poly.entity_id
_entity_poly.type
_entity_poly.pdbx_seq_one_letter_code
_entity_poly.pdbx_strand_id
1 'polypeptide(L)'
;MTSEDAENQIATLHAALQQYLETLKAEHRNTFGQYVRKYVEYTGAEVELGDLSRARVESYVESQISVTDPAAQERVTALKGWFKYLHKEGLTEENYGVQVRVKRVSNGRASANAARRQAVESVDMTAEGVQALREELETLEKEVPAIRELIAEARQDKDFRENAPLDAAREAMAFNDQRRKEIEATLKRARVVDSKGNVSGITGVGSLVTVTRVDTEQQMVFKLV
;
A
#
# COMPACT_ATOMS: atom_id res chain seq x y z
N MET A 1 -11.51 50.46 1.19
CA MET A 1 -12.02 49.85 -0.05
C MET A 1 -10.88 49.81 -1.02
N THR A 2 -9.98 48.87 -0.79
CA THR A 2 -8.71 48.68 -1.51
C THR A 2 -8.96 47.76 -2.69
N SER A 3 -8.41 48.14 -3.83
CA SER A 3 -8.56 47.49 -5.13
C SER A 3 -7.88 46.12 -5.25
N GLU A 4 -7.65 45.41 -4.14
CA GLU A 4 -7.05 44.06 -4.09
C GLU A 4 -8.09 42.93 -3.98
N ASP A 5 -9.34 43.23 -3.62
CA ASP A 5 -10.39 42.19 -3.43
C ASP A 5 -11.01 41.67 -4.75
N ALA A 6 -10.59 42.18 -5.90
CA ALA A 6 -11.16 41.82 -7.21
C ALA A 6 -10.34 40.75 -7.96
N GLU A 7 -9.03 40.64 -7.71
CA GLU A 7 -8.17 39.65 -8.38
C GLU A 7 -8.16 38.28 -7.70
N ASN A 8 -8.62 38.18 -6.45
CA ASN A 8 -8.61 36.93 -5.67
C ASN A 8 -9.94 36.14 -5.70
N GLN A 9 -10.92 36.54 -6.52
CA GLN A 9 -12.28 35.97 -6.49
C GLN A 9 -12.38 34.55 -7.11
N ILE A 10 -11.31 34.02 -7.71
CA ILE A 10 -11.31 32.68 -8.32
C ILE A 10 -10.14 31.84 -7.78
N ALA A 11 -9.71 32.07 -6.54
CA ALA A 11 -8.68 31.23 -5.93
C ALA A 11 -9.24 29.85 -5.54
N THR A 12 -10.54 29.72 -5.23
CA THR A 12 -11.11 28.51 -4.62
C THR A 12 -11.98 27.69 -5.57
N LEU A 13 -12.01 26.38 -5.29
CA LEU A 13 -12.88 25.43 -5.97
C LEU A 13 -14.36 25.81 -5.93
N HIS A 14 -14.83 26.37 -4.81
CA HIS A 14 -16.22 26.81 -4.67
C HIS A 14 -16.56 27.94 -5.63
N ALA A 15 -15.71 28.97 -5.72
CA ALA A 15 -15.94 30.11 -6.60
C ALA A 15 -15.94 29.70 -8.08
N ALA A 16 -14.99 28.85 -8.48
CA ALA A 16 -14.91 28.33 -9.84
C ALA A 16 -16.12 27.45 -10.21
N LEU A 17 -16.69 26.71 -9.25
CA LEU A 17 -17.92 25.96 -9.44
C LEU A 17 -19.11 26.88 -9.75
N GLN A 18 -19.30 27.97 -9.00
CA GLN A 18 -20.44 28.88 -9.22
C GLN A 18 -20.42 29.46 -10.64
N GLN A 19 -19.27 29.93 -11.10
CA GLN A 19 -19.11 30.43 -12.47
C GLN A 19 -19.34 29.33 -13.52
N TYR A 20 -18.82 28.13 -13.28
CA TYR A 20 -19.05 27.00 -14.19
C TYR A 20 -20.55 26.68 -14.34
N LEU A 21 -21.34 26.75 -13.26
CA LEU A 21 -22.79 26.52 -13.32
C LEU A 21 -23.51 27.57 -14.17
N GLU A 22 -23.04 28.82 -14.21
CA GLU A 22 -23.61 29.87 -15.05
C GLU A 22 -23.39 29.59 -16.55
N THR A 23 -22.25 29.02 -16.90
CA THR A 23 -21.92 28.64 -18.30
C THR A 23 -22.74 27.46 -18.84
N LEU A 24 -23.32 26.64 -17.95
CA LEU A 24 -24.09 25.46 -18.33
C LEU A 24 -25.53 25.81 -18.71
N LYS A 25 -26.11 25.02 -19.63
CA LYS A 25 -27.55 25.05 -19.94
C LYS A 25 -28.37 24.59 -18.72
N ALA A 26 -29.57 25.15 -18.55
CA ALA A 26 -30.43 24.89 -17.38
C ALA A 26 -30.64 23.39 -17.08
N GLU A 27 -30.77 22.54 -18.12
CA GLU A 27 -30.91 21.09 -18.00
C GLU A 27 -29.68 20.41 -17.37
N HIS A 28 -28.48 20.91 -17.68
CA HIS A 28 -27.21 20.39 -17.18
C HIS A 28 -26.77 21.05 -15.87
N ARG A 29 -27.28 22.23 -15.52
CA ARG A 29 -26.97 22.89 -14.24
C ARG A 29 -27.30 22.04 -13.03
N ASN A 30 -28.44 21.34 -13.06
CA ASN A 30 -28.83 20.47 -11.96
C ASN A 30 -28.10 19.13 -11.99
N THR A 31 -28.08 18.46 -13.14
CA THR A 31 -27.53 17.10 -13.29
C THR A 31 -26.00 17.07 -13.28
N PHE A 32 -25.31 17.97 -13.98
CA PHE A 32 -23.84 18.02 -13.95
C PHE A 32 -23.38 18.78 -12.72
N GLY A 33 -24.10 19.83 -12.33
CA GLY A 33 -23.76 20.61 -11.14
C GLY A 33 -23.79 19.80 -9.85
N GLN A 34 -24.72 18.83 -9.69
CA GLN A 34 -24.69 17.94 -8.52
C GLN A 34 -23.41 17.09 -8.45
N TYR A 35 -22.87 16.65 -9.59
CA TYR A 35 -21.68 15.80 -9.62
C TYR A 35 -20.42 16.60 -9.31
N VAL A 36 -20.33 17.83 -9.84
CA VAL A 36 -19.21 18.73 -9.54
C VAL A 36 -19.29 19.24 -8.10
N ARG A 37 -20.48 19.54 -7.57
CA ARG A 37 -20.68 19.88 -6.15
C ARG A 37 -20.13 18.79 -5.23
N LYS A 38 -20.48 17.53 -5.48
CA LYS A 38 -19.96 16.39 -4.71
C LYS A 38 -18.43 16.28 -4.77
N TYR A 39 -17.82 16.63 -5.91
CA TYR A 39 -16.36 16.67 -6.02
C TYR A 39 -15.77 17.78 -5.13
N VAL A 40 -16.34 18.98 -5.20
CA VAL A 40 -15.89 20.13 -4.40
C VAL A 40 -16.08 19.88 -2.91
N GLU A 41 -17.20 19.27 -2.50
CA GLU A 41 -17.47 18.87 -1.11
C GLU A 41 -16.44 17.85 -0.60
N TYR A 42 -16.13 16.82 -1.40
CA TYR A 42 -15.13 15.82 -1.03
C TYR A 42 -13.72 16.40 -0.95
N THR A 43 -13.38 17.28 -1.89
CA THR A 43 -12.05 17.87 -1.99
C THR A 43 -11.82 18.94 -0.94
N GLY A 44 -12.89 19.61 -0.51
CA GLY A 44 -12.87 20.81 0.31
C GLY A 44 -13.18 22.03 -0.53
N ALA A 45 -14.25 22.75 -0.18
CA ALA A 45 -14.71 23.94 -0.91
C ALA A 45 -13.70 25.09 -0.92
N GLU A 46 -12.89 25.18 0.13
CA GLU A 46 -11.86 26.20 0.36
C GLU A 46 -10.51 25.85 -0.27
N VAL A 47 -10.37 24.67 -0.89
CA VAL A 47 -9.10 24.28 -1.52
C VAL A 47 -8.84 25.19 -2.72
N GLU A 48 -7.63 25.72 -2.76
CA GLU A 48 -7.17 26.55 -3.85
C GLU A 48 -7.00 25.74 -5.13
N LEU A 49 -7.29 26.36 -6.28
CA LEU A 49 -7.16 25.71 -7.59
C LEU A 49 -5.71 25.32 -7.90
N GLY A 50 -4.73 25.99 -7.31
CA GLY A 50 -3.30 25.63 -7.40
C GLY A 50 -2.92 24.35 -6.65
N ASP A 51 -3.66 24.00 -5.59
CA ASP A 51 -3.44 22.78 -4.80
C ASP A 51 -4.12 21.55 -5.42
N LEU A 52 -4.85 21.73 -6.52
CA LEU A 52 -5.39 20.62 -7.29
C LEU A 52 -4.24 19.82 -7.88
N SER A 53 -4.14 18.57 -7.47
CA SER A 53 -3.20 17.61 -8.02
C SER A 53 -3.90 16.46 -8.71
N ARG A 54 -3.17 15.89 -9.67
CA ARG A 54 -3.53 14.66 -10.37
C ARG A 54 -3.96 13.53 -9.42
N ALA A 55 -3.16 13.28 -8.38
CA ALA A 55 -3.39 12.23 -7.40
C ALA A 55 -4.72 12.44 -6.64
N ARG A 56 -5.07 13.69 -6.36
CA ARG A 56 -6.31 14.04 -5.66
C ARG A 56 -7.55 13.79 -6.53
N VAL A 57 -7.48 14.12 -7.82
CA VAL A 57 -8.54 13.81 -8.79
C VAL A 57 -8.71 12.29 -8.96
N GLU A 58 -7.59 11.55 -9.05
CA GLU A 58 -7.60 10.09 -9.14
C GLU A 58 -8.22 9.43 -7.90
N SER A 59 -7.88 9.90 -6.70
CA SER A 59 -8.45 9.40 -5.44
C SER A 59 -9.97 9.58 -5.35
N TYR A 60 -10.49 10.72 -5.82
CA TYR A 60 -11.94 10.93 -5.88
C TYR A 60 -12.61 9.97 -6.86
N VAL A 61 -12.08 9.86 -8.08
CA VAL A 61 -12.64 8.99 -9.12
C VAL A 61 -12.65 7.54 -8.65
N GLU A 62 -11.60 7.08 -7.98
CA GLU A 62 -11.50 5.72 -7.45
C GLU A 62 -12.49 5.43 -6.31
N SER A 63 -12.75 6.41 -5.44
CA SER A 63 -13.69 6.20 -4.32
C SER A 63 -15.16 6.39 -4.71
N GLN A 64 -15.47 7.24 -5.70
CA GLN A 64 -16.86 7.67 -5.99
C GLN A 64 -17.42 7.20 -7.33
N ILE A 65 -16.59 6.70 -8.27
CA ILE A 65 -17.02 6.28 -9.61
C ILE A 65 -16.76 4.78 -9.79
N SER A 66 -17.79 3.98 -9.52
CA SER A 66 -17.80 2.54 -9.79
C SER A 66 -18.55 2.23 -11.09
N VAL A 67 -18.18 1.16 -11.76
CA VAL A 67 -18.87 0.62 -12.95
C VAL A 67 -20.27 0.09 -12.62
N THR A 68 -20.50 -0.22 -11.35
CA THR A 68 -21.82 -0.66 -10.86
C THR A 68 -22.81 0.50 -10.72
N ASP A 69 -22.35 1.76 -10.84
CA ASP A 69 -23.20 2.94 -10.78
C ASP A 69 -23.80 3.24 -12.16
N PRO A 70 -25.14 3.21 -12.33
CA PRO A 70 -25.81 3.55 -13.58
C PRO A 70 -25.49 4.97 -14.08
N ALA A 71 -25.15 5.88 -13.16
CA ALA A 71 -24.83 7.28 -13.46
C ALA A 71 -23.31 7.53 -13.67
N ALA A 72 -22.47 6.48 -13.64
CA ALA A 72 -21.02 6.63 -13.71
C ALA A 72 -20.54 7.37 -14.96
N GLN A 73 -21.16 7.10 -16.11
CA GLN A 73 -20.78 7.70 -17.38
C GLN A 73 -21.15 9.20 -17.43
N GLU A 74 -22.30 9.57 -16.86
CA GLU A 74 -22.74 10.96 -16.75
C GLU A 74 -21.84 11.74 -15.79
N ARG A 75 -21.49 11.14 -14.65
CA ARG A 75 -20.54 11.71 -13.68
C ARG A 75 -19.19 12.03 -14.31
N VAL A 76 -18.63 11.06 -15.03
CA VAL A 76 -17.36 11.23 -15.74
C VAL A 76 -17.46 12.36 -16.78
N THR A 77 -18.56 12.43 -17.52
CA THR A 77 -18.77 13.48 -18.52
C THR A 77 -18.87 14.86 -17.90
N ALA A 78 -19.60 14.98 -16.78
CA ALA A 78 -19.74 16.23 -16.03
C ALA A 78 -18.40 16.74 -15.49
N LEU A 79 -17.62 15.85 -14.85
CA LEU A 79 -16.30 16.20 -14.32
C LEU A 79 -15.29 16.54 -15.42
N LYS A 80 -15.32 15.83 -16.55
CA LYS A 80 -14.52 16.18 -17.73
C LYS A 80 -14.82 17.58 -18.25
N GLY A 81 -16.11 17.92 -18.34
CA GLY A 81 -16.55 19.25 -18.77
C GLY A 81 -16.02 20.33 -17.82
N TRP A 82 -16.10 20.07 -16.52
CA TRP A 82 -15.64 20.99 -15.49
C TRP A 82 -14.12 21.19 -15.49
N PHE A 83 -13.31 20.13 -15.51
CA PHE A 83 -11.85 20.27 -15.58
C PHE A 83 -11.37 20.89 -16.90
N LYS A 84 -12.08 20.64 -18.00
CA LYS A 84 -11.82 21.30 -19.28
C LYS A 84 -12.10 22.81 -19.18
N TYR A 85 -13.16 23.20 -18.46
CA TYR A 85 -13.46 24.61 -18.18
C TYR A 85 -12.35 25.25 -17.34
N LEU A 86 -11.96 24.64 -16.23
CA LEU A 86 -10.88 25.17 -15.36
C LEU A 86 -9.58 25.42 -16.14
N HIS A 87 -9.17 24.47 -16.98
CA HIS A 87 -7.99 24.63 -17.82
C HIS A 87 -8.16 25.72 -18.89
N LYS A 88 -9.36 25.84 -19.48
CA LYS A 88 -9.63 26.87 -20.50
C LYS A 88 -9.58 28.28 -19.92
N GLU A 89 -10.06 28.46 -18.69
CA GLU A 89 -10.00 29.73 -17.96
C GLU A 89 -8.61 30.02 -17.36
N GLY A 90 -7.63 29.12 -17.58
CA GLY A 90 -6.25 29.29 -17.07
C GLY A 90 -6.13 29.09 -15.56
N LEU A 91 -7.15 28.53 -14.90
CA LEU A 91 -7.20 28.35 -13.45
C LEU A 91 -6.40 27.12 -12.97
N THR A 92 -6.07 26.21 -13.88
CA THR A 92 -5.28 25.00 -13.60
C THR A 92 -4.23 24.81 -14.68
N GLU A 93 -3.01 24.43 -14.29
CA GLU A 93 -1.89 24.20 -15.22
C GLU A 93 -2.15 23.03 -16.20
N GLU A 94 -2.86 21.99 -15.74
CA GLU A 94 -3.16 20.80 -16.53
C GLU A 94 -4.67 20.53 -16.64
N ASN A 95 -5.10 19.93 -17.75
CA ASN A 95 -6.46 19.43 -17.89
C ASN A 95 -6.62 18.08 -17.18
N TYR A 96 -7.06 18.12 -15.93
CA TYR A 96 -7.32 16.93 -15.12
C TYR A 96 -8.46 16.03 -15.64
N GLY A 97 -9.28 16.51 -16.59
CA GLY A 97 -10.37 15.75 -17.21
C GLY A 97 -9.90 14.55 -18.04
N VAL A 98 -8.64 14.52 -18.50
CA VAL A 98 -8.11 13.44 -19.35
C VAL A 98 -8.11 12.08 -18.61
N GLN A 99 -7.98 12.11 -17.29
CA GLN A 99 -7.83 10.93 -16.43
C GLN A 99 -9.12 10.47 -15.78
N VAL A 100 -10.13 11.35 -15.74
CA VAL A 100 -11.46 11.00 -15.25
C VAL A 100 -12.05 9.95 -16.19
N ARG A 101 -12.11 8.70 -15.74
CA ARG A 101 -12.66 7.57 -16.51
C ARG A 101 -13.34 6.60 -15.56
N VAL A 102 -14.39 5.93 -16.02
CA VAL A 102 -14.97 4.80 -15.30
C VAL A 102 -13.93 3.66 -15.35
N LYS A 103 -13.21 3.43 -14.24
CA LYS A 103 -12.30 2.28 -14.13
C LYS A 103 -13.16 1.02 -14.18
N ARG A 104 -13.08 0.26 -15.28
CA ARG A 104 -13.72 -1.06 -15.39
C ARG A 104 -13.36 -1.88 -14.16
N VAL A 105 -14.32 -2.59 -13.56
CA VAL A 105 -14.02 -3.57 -12.52
C VAL A 105 -13.13 -4.57 -13.22
N SER A 106 -11.83 -4.57 -12.90
CA SER A 106 -10.97 -5.63 -13.35
C SER A 106 -11.38 -6.85 -12.54
N ASN A 107 -12.34 -7.60 -13.04
CA ASN A 107 -12.49 -8.98 -12.61
C ASN A 107 -11.22 -9.70 -13.09
N GLY A 108 -10.22 -9.76 -12.22
CA GLY A 108 -9.13 -10.72 -12.29
C GLY A 108 -7.81 -10.31 -12.96
N ARG A 109 -7.58 -9.09 -13.46
CA ARG A 109 -6.29 -8.75 -14.11
C ARG A 109 -5.52 -7.53 -13.58
N ALA A 110 -6.17 -6.47 -13.08
CA ALA A 110 -5.44 -5.35 -12.47
C ALA A 110 -5.19 -5.54 -10.96
N SER A 111 -6.00 -6.40 -10.31
CA SER A 111 -5.75 -6.88 -8.94
C SER A 111 -4.37 -7.54 -8.80
N ALA A 112 -3.89 -8.24 -9.83
CA ALA A 112 -2.57 -8.89 -9.81
C ALA A 112 -1.37 -7.92 -9.75
N ASN A 113 -1.49 -6.68 -10.24
CA ASN A 113 -0.38 -5.71 -10.24
C ASN A 113 -0.49 -4.66 -9.12
N ALA A 114 -1.71 -4.28 -8.68
CA ALA A 114 -1.91 -3.42 -7.53
C ALA A 114 -1.66 -4.17 -6.21
N ALA A 115 -2.09 -5.43 -6.10
CA ALA A 115 -1.71 -6.30 -4.99
C ALA A 115 -0.19 -6.50 -4.95
N ARG A 116 0.52 -6.48 -6.09
CA ARG A 116 1.98 -6.62 -6.14
C ARG A 116 2.76 -5.37 -5.70
N ARG A 117 2.10 -4.19 -5.66
CA ARG A 117 2.70 -2.92 -5.22
C ARG A 117 2.38 -2.58 -3.76
N GLN A 118 1.40 -3.24 -3.15
CA GLN A 118 1.07 -3.14 -1.72
C GLN A 118 1.20 -4.46 -0.94
N ALA A 119 1.48 -5.59 -1.61
CA ALA A 119 2.02 -6.76 -0.96
C ALA A 119 3.47 -6.47 -0.64
N VAL A 120 3.71 -6.08 0.60
CA VAL A 120 4.87 -6.60 1.30
C VAL A 120 4.85 -8.11 1.03
N GLU A 121 5.85 -8.66 0.34
CA GLU A 121 5.93 -10.09 -0.03
C GLU A 121 5.48 -10.95 1.15
N SER A 122 4.26 -11.50 1.06
CA SER A 122 3.73 -12.38 2.09
C SER A 122 4.43 -13.72 1.95
N VAL A 123 5.07 -14.16 3.03
CA VAL A 123 5.80 -15.43 3.05
C VAL A 123 4.80 -16.50 3.48
N ASP A 124 4.39 -17.35 2.54
CA ASP A 124 3.59 -18.53 2.85
C ASP A 124 4.45 -19.53 3.63
N MET A 125 3.99 -19.96 4.80
CA MET A 125 4.70 -20.92 5.64
C MET A 125 3.74 -21.85 6.36
N THR A 126 4.23 -23.02 6.76
CA THR A 126 3.44 -23.98 7.52
C THR A 126 3.21 -23.52 8.96
N ALA A 127 2.17 -24.05 9.62
CA ALA A 127 1.94 -23.78 11.04
C ALA A 127 3.12 -24.21 11.92
N GLU A 128 3.77 -25.33 11.57
CA GLU A 128 5.00 -25.80 12.22
C GLU A 128 6.16 -24.82 12.04
N GLY A 129 6.33 -24.26 10.82
CA GLY A 129 7.35 -23.25 10.55
C GLY A 129 7.17 -21.96 11.34
N VAL A 130 5.92 -21.49 11.49
CA VAL A 130 5.62 -20.33 12.37
C VAL A 130 5.97 -20.65 13.81
N GLN A 131 5.62 -21.85 14.29
CA GLN A 131 5.87 -22.25 15.66
C GLN A 131 7.38 -22.34 15.94
N ALA A 132 8.15 -22.93 15.03
CA ALA A 132 9.61 -23.00 15.15
C ALA A 132 10.25 -21.60 15.20
N LEU A 133 9.81 -20.66 14.36
CA LEU A 133 10.30 -19.27 14.38
C LEU A 133 9.95 -18.56 15.70
N ARG A 134 8.79 -18.85 16.30
CA ARG A 134 8.40 -18.28 17.61
C ARG A 134 9.26 -18.85 18.74
N GLU A 135 9.53 -20.15 18.71
CA GLU A 135 10.41 -20.81 19.69
C GLU A 135 11.86 -20.32 19.58
N GLU A 136 12.35 -20.13 18.36
CA GLU A 136 13.66 -19.51 18.11
C GLU A 136 13.71 -18.08 18.66
N LEU A 137 12.67 -17.26 18.40
CA LEU A 137 12.59 -15.89 18.93
C LEU A 137 12.61 -15.87 20.46
N GLU A 138 11.84 -16.75 21.11
CA GLU A 138 11.81 -16.87 22.58
C GLU A 138 13.18 -17.29 23.15
N THR A 139 13.89 -18.18 22.45
CA THR A 139 15.24 -18.61 22.84
C THR A 139 16.22 -17.45 22.76
N LEU A 140 16.20 -16.69 21.66
CA LEU A 140 17.06 -15.52 21.48
C LEU A 140 16.80 -14.45 22.54
N GLU A 141 15.54 -14.24 22.94
CA GLU A 141 15.17 -13.31 24.02
C GLU A 141 15.70 -13.73 25.38
N LYS A 142 15.76 -15.04 25.67
CA LYS A 142 16.34 -15.59 26.91
C LYS A 142 17.86 -15.44 26.97
N GLU A 143 18.55 -15.35 25.84
CA GLU A 143 20.00 -15.18 25.78
C GLU A 143 20.45 -13.73 26.02
N VAL A 144 19.61 -12.74 25.72
CA VAL A 144 19.94 -11.31 25.84
C VAL A 144 20.48 -10.92 27.24
N PRO A 145 19.86 -11.35 28.37
CA PRO A 145 20.39 -11.03 29.70
C PRO A 145 21.81 -11.55 29.92
N ALA A 146 22.10 -12.79 29.52
CA ALA A 146 23.41 -13.40 29.69
C ALA A 146 24.49 -12.68 28.85
N ILE A 147 24.18 -12.33 27.60
CA ILE A 147 25.09 -11.57 26.73
C ILE A 147 25.36 -10.18 27.32
N ARG A 148 24.35 -9.52 27.90
CA ARG A 148 24.50 -8.21 28.56
C ARG A 148 25.38 -8.28 29.80
N GLU A 149 25.26 -9.33 30.60
CA GLU A 149 26.13 -9.57 31.75
C GLU A 149 27.58 -9.75 31.31
N LEU A 150 27.84 -10.56 30.27
CA LEU A 150 29.18 -10.73 29.70
C LEU A 150 29.77 -9.41 29.19
N ILE A 151 28.97 -8.57 28.51
CA ILE A 151 29.41 -7.23 28.09
C ILE A 151 29.72 -6.34 29.30
N ALA A 152 28.91 -6.41 30.35
CA ALA A 152 29.09 -5.61 31.56
C ALA A 152 30.35 -6.03 32.33
N GLU A 153 30.63 -7.33 32.42
CA GLU A 153 31.83 -7.90 33.01
C GLU A 153 33.07 -7.53 32.20
N ALA A 154 33.05 -7.75 30.89
CA ALA A 154 34.16 -7.40 30.00
C ALA A 154 34.45 -5.89 29.97
N ARG A 155 33.47 -5.02 30.25
CA ARG A 155 33.68 -3.56 30.38
C ARG A 155 34.42 -3.14 31.66
N GLN A 156 34.45 -3.99 32.69
CA GLN A 156 35.16 -3.71 33.93
C GLN A 156 36.66 -3.97 33.80
N ASP A 157 37.07 -4.76 32.82
CA ASP A 157 38.47 -4.92 32.43
C ASP A 157 38.98 -3.64 31.78
N LYS A 158 39.91 -2.97 32.49
CA LYS A 158 40.44 -1.63 32.18
C LYS A 158 41.39 -1.58 30.98
N ASP A 159 41.54 -2.66 30.23
CA ASP A 159 42.40 -2.71 29.04
C ASP A 159 41.56 -2.56 27.76
N PHE A 160 41.33 -1.30 27.37
CA PHE A 160 40.41 -0.93 26.30
C PHE A 160 40.97 -1.15 24.88
N ARG A 161 42.25 -1.51 24.74
CA ARG A 161 42.92 -1.50 23.43
C ARG A 161 42.84 -2.84 22.67
N GLU A 162 42.64 -3.97 23.36
CA GLU A 162 42.56 -5.31 22.74
C GLU A 162 41.63 -6.28 23.52
N ASN A 163 40.48 -5.81 23.99
CA ASN A 163 39.56 -6.67 24.74
C ASN A 163 38.76 -7.60 23.81
N ALA A 164 39.40 -8.68 23.35
CA ALA A 164 38.77 -9.71 22.52
C ALA A 164 37.48 -10.29 23.12
N PRO A 165 37.38 -10.53 24.45
CA PRO A 165 36.10 -10.90 25.08
C PRO A 165 34.98 -9.88 24.90
N LEU A 166 35.29 -8.58 25.03
CA LEU A 166 34.29 -7.52 24.85
C LEU A 166 33.80 -7.43 23.41
N ASP A 167 34.72 -7.54 22.45
CA ASP A 167 34.37 -7.50 21.02
C ASP A 167 33.57 -8.72 20.61
N ALA A 168 33.93 -9.92 21.08
CA ALA A 168 33.16 -11.14 20.88
C ALA A 168 31.74 -11.05 21.48
N ALA A 169 31.60 -10.50 22.69
CA ALA A 169 30.29 -10.35 23.33
C ALA A 169 29.41 -9.30 22.61
N ARG A 170 30.01 -8.23 22.08
CA ARG A 170 29.31 -7.24 21.24
C ARG A 170 28.86 -7.83 19.91
N GLU A 171 29.70 -8.63 19.27
CA GLU A 171 29.35 -9.31 18.01
C GLU A 171 28.22 -10.31 18.23
N ALA A 172 28.26 -11.08 19.33
CA ALA A 172 27.19 -11.99 19.71
C ALA A 172 25.85 -11.24 19.92
N MET A 173 25.88 -10.08 20.60
CA MET A 173 24.70 -9.23 20.77
C MET A 173 24.16 -8.74 19.41
N ALA A 174 25.04 -8.28 18.52
CA ALA A 174 24.66 -7.79 17.20
C ALA A 174 24.04 -8.90 16.33
N PHE A 175 24.61 -10.10 16.37
CA PHE A 175 24.08 -11.28 15.68
C PHE A 175 22.69 -11.67 16.20
N ASN A 176 22.52 -11.73 17.52
CA ASN A 176 21.24 -12.02 18.15
C ASN A 176 20.17 -10.97 17.75
N ASP A 177 20.49 -9.68 17.84
CA ASP A 177 19.56 -8.60 17.45
C ASP A 177 19.19 -8.65 15.96
N GLN A 178 20.17 -8.95 15.09
CA GLN A 178 19.91 -9.09 13.66
C GLN A 178 18.98 -10.28 13.38
N ARG A 179 19.24 -11.43 14.00
CA ARG A 179 18.43 -12.62 13.84
C ARG A 179 17.00 -12.41 14.34
N ARG A 180 16.83 -11.77 15.51
CA ARG A 180 15.51 -11.40 16.05
C ARG A 180 14.73 -10.52 15.08
N LYS A 181 15.35 -9.47 14.53
CA LYS A 181 14.72 -8.60 13.52
C LYS A 181 14.29 -9.35 12.27
N GLU A 182 15.12 -10.27 11.78
CA GLU A 182 14.79 -11.10 10.62
C GLU A 182 13.57 -12.00 10.88
N ILE A 183 13.55 -12.65 12.04
CA ILE A 183 12.45 -13.51 12.47
C ILE A 183 11.16 -12.69 12.63
N GLU A 184 11.21 -11.55 13.32
CA GLU A 184 10.07 -10.64 13.50
C GLU A 184 9.54 -10.12 12.15
N ALA A 185 10.44 -9.70 11.26
CA ALA A 185 10.07 -9.24 9.92
C ALA A 185 9.44 -10.36 9.08
N THR A 186 9.90 -11.60 9.27
CA THR A 186 9.37 -12.78 8.59
C THR A 186 8.00 -13.16 9.15
N LEU A 187 7.84 -13.22 10.47
CA LEU A 187 6.58 -13.48 11.15
C LEU A 187 5.51 -12.42 10.85
N LYS A 188 5.90 -11.14 10.73
CA LYS A 188 4.97 -10.04 10.37
C LYS A 188 4.39 -10.21 8.96
N ARG A 189 5.12 -10.87 8.07
CA ARG A 189 4.74 -11.15 6.67
C ARG A 189 4.21 -12.57 6.47
N ALA A 190 4.22 -13.38 7.51
CA ALA A 190 3.89 -14.79 7.45
C ALA A 190 2.40 -15.01 7.20
N ARG A 191 2.09 -15.89 6.24
CA ARG A 191 0.76 -16.44 6.04
C ARG A 191 0.79 -17.94 6.29
N VAL A 192 0.02 -18.39 7.26
CA VAL A 192 -0.09 -19.82 7.58
C VAL A 192 -0.91 -20.53 6.51
N VAL A 193 -0.30 -21.51 5.85
CA VAL A 193 -0.97 -22.39 4.89
C VAL A 193 -1.09 -23.81 5.46
N ASP A 194 -2.31 -24.37 5.38
CA ASP A 194 -2.58 -25.77 5.73
C ASP A 194 -2.79 -26.57 4.44
N SER A 195 -1.95 -27.58 4.22
CA SER A 195 -1.92 -28.40 3.00
C SER A 195 -3.09 -29.38 2.90
N LYS A 196 -4.02 -29.40 3.87
CA LYS A 196 -5.18 -30.30 3.89
C LYS A 196 -6.23 -30.06 2.79
N GLY A 197 -6.08 -29.03 1.96
CA GLY A 197 -7.06 -28.63 0.94
C GLY A 197 -6.51 -28.46 -0.48
N ASN A 198 -5.33 -28.99 -0.81
CA ASN A 198 -4.74 -28.77 -2.13
C ASN A 198 -5.61 -29.36 -3.25
N VAL A 199 -6.01 -28.49 -4.17
CA VAL A 199 -6.64 -28.83 -5.45
C VAL A 199 -5.62 -29.67 -6.26
N SER A 200 -6.08 -30.80 -6.79
CA SER A 200 -5.28 -31.71 -7.63
C SER A 200 -4.44 -30.94 -8.66
N GLY A 201 -3.11 -31.07 -8.60
CA GLY A 201 -2.17 -30.59 -9.62
C GLY A 201 -1.33 -29.35 -9.27
N ILE A 202 -1.50 -28.73 -8.11
CA ILE A 202 -0.66 -27.59 -7.66
C ILE A 202 -0.03 -27.89 -6.30
N THR A 203 1.30 -27.96 -6.24
CA THR A 203 2.08 -28.16 -5.00
C THR A 203 2.57 -26.81 -4.46
N GLY A 204 2.15 -26.44 -3.25
CA GLY A 204 2.61 -25.24 -2.51
C GLY A 204 3.38 -25.58 -1.22
N VAL A 205 3.78 -24.55 -0.47
CA VAL A 205 4.44 -24.71 0.84
C VAL A 205 3.56 -25.56 1.77
N GLY A 206 4.16 -26.56 2.43
CA GLY A 206 3.50 -27.58 3.23
C GLY A 206 3.10 -28.86 2.50
N SER A 207 3.18 -28.90 1.16
CA SER A 207 2.80 -30.08 0.38
C SER A 207 3.80 -31.22 0.54
N LEU A 208 3.29 -32.45 0.64
CA LEU A 208 4.08 -33.68 0.53
C LEU A 208 4.19 -34.06 -0.95
N VAL A 209 5.43 -34.10 -1.45
CA VAL A 209 5.76 -34.47 -2.83
C VAL A 209 6.48 -35.80 -2.81
N THR A 210 5.91 -36.80 -3.49
CA THR A 210 6.59 -38.08 -3.72
C THR A 210 7.36 -38.00 -5.03
N VAL A 211 8.67 -38.10 -4.95
CA VAL A 211 9.57 -38.19 -6.11
C VAL A 211 9.87 -39.66 -6.35
N THR A 212 9.62 -40.13 -7.57
CA THR A 212 9.97 -41.48 -7.99
C THR A 212 11.17 -41.43 -8.91
N ARG A 213 12.21 -42.20 -8.59
CA ARG A 213 13.39 -42.35 -9.43
C ARG A 213 13.06 -43.28 -10.61
N VAL A 214 13.29 -42.81 -11.84
CA VAL A 214 12.89 -43.52 -13.07
C VAL A 214 13.74 -44.77 -13.35
N ASP A 215 14.97 -44.79 -12.83
CA ASP A 215 15.96 -45.86 -12.99
C ASP A 215 15.79 -47.00 -11.98
N THR A 216 15.39 -46.71 -10.74
CA THR A 216 15.32 -47.71 -9.65
C THR A 216 13.91 -47.93 -9.10
N GLU A 217 12.90 -47.24 -9.63
CA GLU A 217 11.51 -47.18 -9.10
C GLU A 217 11.42 -46.78 -7.62
N GLN A 218 12.51 -46.27 -7.03
CA GLN A 218 12.57 -45.91 -5.63
C GLN A 218 11.79 -44.62 -5.38
N GLN A 219 10.92 -44.64 -4.36
CA GLN A 219 10.11 -43.50 -3.96
C GLN A 219 10.72 -42.78 -2.76
N MET A 220 10.78 -41.45 -2.83
CA MET A 220 11.21 -40.57 -1.75
C MET A 220 10.12 -39.53 -1.50
N VAL A 221 9.77 -39.29 -0.24
CA VAL A 221 8.75 -38.32 0.16
C VAL A 221 9.42 -37.08 0.74
N PHE A 222 9.12 -35.91 0.19
CA PHE A 222 9.64 -34.62 0.62
C PHE A 222 8.50 -33.70 1.05
N LYS A 223 8.69 -32.92 2.11
CA LYS A 223 7.79 -31.84 2.51
C LYS A 223 8.37 -30.52 2.02
N LEU A 224 7.62 -29.77 1.23
CA LEU A 224 7.98 -28.40 0.86
C LEU A 224 7.81 -27.52 2.10
N VAL A 225 8.86 -26.83 2.53
CA VAL A 225 8.87 -25.92 3.70
C VAL A 225 9.18 -24.51 3.30
#